data_AF-A0A3N7DZN0-F1
#
_entry.id   AF-A0A3N7DZN0-F1
#
_cell.length_a   1.000
_cell.length_b   1.000
_cell.length_c   1.000
_cell.angle_alpha   90.00
_cell.angle_beta   90.00
_cell.angle_gamma   90.00
#
_symmetry.space_group_name_H-M   'P 1'
#
loop_
_entity.id
_entity.type
_entity.pdbx_description
1 polymer ?
#
loop_
_entity_poly.entity_id
_entity_poly.type
_entity_poly.pdbx_seq_one_letter_code
_entity_poly.pdbx_strand_id
1 'polypeptide(L)'
;MSVSLLKKSIQVYKLIFAWNILVSLLISVFFILGGFKESAIYSLAMFFKLTGWLFSVAIYLLFYKSTAYFFKNQGVGFRQIMANLVLYDLIVFIGILIISFLCKDFLLIALTNLLQIGKY
;
A
#
# COMPACT_ATOMS: atom_id res chain seq x y z
N MET A 1 11.30 -1.69 15.57
CA MET A 1 11.18 -0.26 15.94
C MET A 1 10.32 -0.16 17.19
N SER A 2 10.60 0.75 18.12
CA SER A 2 9.74 0.91 19.31
C SER A 2 8.33 1.36 18.91
N VAL A 3 7.33 1.02 19.71
CA VAL A 3 5.92 1.33 19.42
C VAL A 3 5.67 2.84 19.32
N SER A 4 6.36 3.65 20.12
CA SER A 4 6.28 5.11 20.10
C SER A 4 6.85 5.72 18.81
N LEU A 5 7.99 5.20 18.34
CA LEU A 5 8.56 5.57 17.04
C LEU A 5 7.62 5.19 15.90
N LEU A 6 7.04 3.99 15.95
CA LEU A 6 6.11 3.49 14.94
C LEU A 6 4.89 4.39 14.82
N LYS A 7 4.27 4.73 15.95
CA LYS A 7 3.15 5.67 16.00
C LYS A 7 3.51 7.03 15.39
N LYS A 8 4.68 7.57 15.72
CA LYS A 8 5.14 8.86 15.17
C LYS A 8 5.41 8.78 13.67
N SER A 9 6.01 7.68 13.21
CA SER A 9 6.27 7.45 11.78
C SER A 9 4.97 7.35 10.97
N ILE A 10 3.94 6.67 11.49
CA ILE A 10 2.61 6.62 10.87
C ILE A 10 1.98 8.02 10.83
N GLN A 11 2.09 8.80 11.91
CA GLN A 11 1.52 10.14 11.96
C GLN A 11 2.16 11.09 10.94
N VAL A 12 3.48 11.04 10.81
CA VAL A 12 4.26 11.87 9.88
C VAL A 12 4.06 11.42 8.43
N TYR A 13 4.11 10.11 8.19
CA TYR A 13 4.04 9.52 6.85
C TYR A 13 2.65 8.99 6.51
N LYS A 14 1.59 9.51 7.15
CA LYS A 14 0.19 9.07 6.93
C LYS A 14 -0.21 9.09 5.46
N LEU A 15 0.31 10.07 4.71
CA LEU A 15 0.01 10.25 3.29
C LEU A 15 0.66 9.14 2.44
N ILE A 16 1.86 8.68 2.83
CA ILE A 16 2.54 7.53 2.23
C ILE A 16 1.72 6.25 2.48
N PHE A 17 1.28 6.04 3.73
CA PHE A 17 0.45 4.88 4.07
C PHE A 17 -0.89 4.88 3.31
N ALA A 18 -1.58 6.03 3.28
CA ALA A 18 -2.84 6.15 2.55
C ALA A 18 -2.66 5.88 1.05
N TRP A 19 -1.61 6.42 0.44
CA TRP A 19 -1.28 6.18 -0.97
C TRP A 19 -1.03 4.70 -1.25
N ASN A 20 -0.21 4.04 -0.44
CA ASN A 20 0.12 2.63 -0.59
C ASN A 20 -1.09 1.71 -0.38
N ILE A 21 -2.00 2.06 0.54
CA ILE A 21 -3.28 1.36 0.71
C ILE A 21 -4.15 1.51 -0.54
N LEU A 22 -4.27 2.72 -1.09
CA LEU A 22 -5.06 2.96 -2.31
C LEU A 22 -4.52 2.16 -3.50
N VAL A 23 -3.21 2.16 -3.72
CA VAL A 23 -2.57 1.35 -4.76
C VAL A 23 -2.84 -0.15 -4.53
N SER A 24 -2.73 -0.62 -3.29
CA SER A 24 -3.00 -2.02 -2.93
C SER A 24 -4.46 -2.43 -3.16
N LEU A 25 -5.42 -1.55 -2.85
CA LEU A 25 -6.85 -1.78 -3.10
C LEU A 25 -7.17 -1.76 -4.60
N LEU A 26 -6.55 -0.86 -5.36
CA LEU A 26 -6.70 -0.83 -6.81
C LEU A 26 -6.25 -2.17 -7.43
N ILE A 27 -5.09 -2.67 -7.00
CA ILE A 27 -4.58 -3.97 -7.43
C ILE A 27 -5.55 -5.10 -7.04
N SER A 28 -6.10 -5.08 -5.81
CA SER A 28 -7.02 -6.14 -5.38
C SER A 28 -8.30 -6.18 -6.23
N VAL A 29 -8.80 -5.04 -6.71
CA VAL A 29 -9.94 -5.00 -7.64
C VAL A 29 -9.64 -5.76 -8.93
N PHE A 30 -8.44 -5.58 -9.51
CA PHE A 30 -8.04 -6.34 -10.70
C PHE A 30 -7.95 -7.85 -10.43
N PHE A 31 -7.45 -8.25 -9.26
CA PHE A 31 -7.41 -9.66 -8.84
C PHE A 31 -8.80 -10.27 -8.67
N ILE A 32 -9.77 -9.50 -8.18
CA ILE A 32 -11.17 -9.94 -8.03
C ILE A 32 -11.81 -10.11 -9.42
N LEU A 33 -11.61 -9.16 -10.34
CA LEU A 33 -12.25 -9.15 -11.67
C LEU A 33 -11.65 -10.14 -12.67
N GLY A 34 -10.33 -10.14 -12.85
CA GLY A 34 -9.64 -10.90 -13.91
C GLY A 34 -8.93 -12.16 -13.41
N GLY A 35 -8.85 -12.32 -12.09
CA GLY A 35 -8.42 -13.56 -11.45
C GLY A 35 -6.91 -13.73 -11.30
N PHE A 36 -6.56 -14.38 -10.18
CA PHE A 36 -5.23 -14.89 -9.80
C PHE A 36 -4.58 -15.87 -10.81
N LYS A 37 -5.09 -15.99 -12.03
CA LYS A 37 -4.61 -16.95 -13.04
C LYS A 37 -3.86 -16.29 -14.19
N GLU A 38 -4.07 -15.00 -14.42
CA GLU A 38 -3.43 -14.30 -15.54
C GLU A 38 -2.09 -13.68 -15.14
N SER A 39 -1.01 -14.12 -15.79
CA SER A 39 0.35 -13.59 -15.60
C SER A 39 0.45 -12.07 -15.84
N ALA A 40 -0.37 -11.54 -16.76
CA ALA A 40 -0.44 -10.12 -17.04
C ALA A 40 -0.85 -9.30 -15.80
N ILE A 41 -1.83 -9.76 -15.03
CA ILE A 41 -2.33 -9.06 -13.83
C ILE A 41 -1.25 -9.02 -12.74
N TYR A 42 -0.47 -10.09 -12.59
CA TYR A 42 0.68 -10.11 -11.67
C TYR A 42 1.76 -9.10 -12.04
N SER A 43 2.09 -9.00 -13.33
CA SER A 43 3.08 -8.03 -13.81
C SER A 43 2.62 -6.58 -13.61
N LEU A 44 1.33 -6.32 -13.85
CA LEU A 44 0.69 -5.03 -13.63
C LEU A 44 0.68 -4.66 -12.14
N ALA A 45 0.38 -5.61 -11.26
CA ALA A 45 0.42 -5.42 -9.81
C ALA A 45 1.82 -5.05 -9.33
N MET A 46 2.85 -5.75 -9.81
CA MET A 46 4.25 -5.41 -9.50
C MET A 46 4.61 -4.01 -10.00
N PHE A 47 4.18 -3.65 -11.21
CA PHE A 47 4.40 -2.30 -11.75
C PHE A 47 3.75 -1.21 -10.89
N PHE A 48 2.49 -1.41 -10.49
CA PHE A 48 1.80 -0.47 -9.60
C PHE A 48 2.43 -0.36 -8.22
N LYS A 49 2.94 -1.46 -7.65
CA LYS A 49 3.66 -1.40 -6.37
C LYS A 49 4.98 -0.64 -6.49
N LEU A 50 5.73 -0.86 -7.59
CA LEU A 50 6.96 -0.12 -7.86
C LEU A 50 6.70 1.38 -7.98
N THR A 51 5.65 1.79 -8.71
CA THR A 51 5.28 3.21 -8.79
C THR A 51 4.79 3.77 -7.46
N GLY A 52 4.04 2.98 -6.68
CA GLY A 52 3.65 3.30 -5.30
C GLY A 52 4.85 3.57 -4.39
N TRP A 53 5.88 2.73 -4.45
CA TRP A 53 7.12 2.91 -3.68
C TRP A 53 7.94 4.10 -4.16
N LEU A 54 8.03 4.35 -5.47
CA LEU A 54 8.69 5.55 -6.00
C LEU A 54 8.00 6.83 -5.49
N PHE A 55 6.66 6.86 -5.50
CA PHE A 55 5.90 7.96 -4.92
C PHE A 55 6.13 8.09 -3.41
N SER A 56 6.23 6.97 -2.69
CA SER A 56 6.55 6.97 -1.26
C SER A 56 7.91 7.63 -0.98
N VAL A 57 8.92 7.37 -1.82
CA VAL A 57 10.23 8.02 -1.73
C VAL A 57 10.11 9.53 -2.01
N ALA A 58 9.37 9.94 -3.04
CA ALA A 58 9.17 11.34 -3.37
C ALA A 58 8.47 12.11 -2.23
N ILE A 59 7.41 11.53 -1.65
CA ILE A 59 6.69 12.10 -0.51
C ILE A 59 7.63 12.20 0.70
N TYR A 60 8.43 11.18 0.97
CA TYR A 60 9.38 11.23 2.07
C TYR A 60 10.38 12.39 1.89
N LEU A 61 10.92 12.58 0.69
CA LEU A 61 11.86 13.68 0.41
C LEU A 61 11.24 15.06 0.68
N LEU A 62 9.95 15.24 0.36
CA LEU A 62 9.21 16.46 0.66
C LEU A 62 9.11 16.72 2.18
N PHE A 63 8.91 15.68 2.98
CA PHE A 63 8.77 15.79 4.45
C PHE A 63 10.06 15.53 5.24
N TYR A 64 11.18 15.27 4.55
CA TYR A 64 12.45 14.88 5.17
C TYR A 64 13.01 15.99 6.07
N LYS A 65 13.05 17.23 5.58
CA LYS A 65 13.64 18.36 6.33
C LYS A 65 12.96 18.58 7.69
N SER A 66 11.63 18.41 7.75
CA SER A 66 10.88 18.59 9.00
C SER A 66 11.12 17.49 10.03
N THR A 67 11.61 16.32 9.61
CA THR A 67 11.62 15.11 10.44
C THR A 67 13.02 14.53 10.64
N ALA A 68 14.00 15.01 9.86
CA ALA A 68 15.39 14.54 9.87
C ALA A 68 16.03 14.59 11.26
N TYR A 69 15.85 15.69 12.02
CA TYR A 69 16.42 15.82 13.37
C TYR A 69 15.83 14.82 14.36
N PHE A 70 14.52 14.57 14.30
CA PHE A 70 13.85 13.62 15.20
C PHE A 70 14.34 12.19 14.97
N PHE A 71 14.41 11.75 13.71
CA PHE A 71 14.87 10.40 13.39
C PHE A 71 16.38 10.21 13.61
N LYS A 72 17.19 11.25 13.35
CA LYS A 72 18.63 11.24 13.62
C LYS A 72 18.93 11.13 15.11
N ASN A 73 18.18 11.84 15.96
CA ASN A 73 18.32 11.75 17.42
C ASN A 73 17.89 10.38 17.99
N GLN A 74 17.09 9.62 17.25
CA GLN A 74 16.67 8.25 17.60
C GLN A 74 17.62 7.17 17.04
N GLY A 75 18.70 7.56 16.35
CA GLY A 75 19.64 6.63 15.72
C GLY A 75 19.07 5.88 14.50
N VAL A 76 17.92 6.32 13.96
CA VAL A 76 17.26 5.64 12.84
C VAL A 76 17.68 6.29 11.52
N GLY A 77 18.39 5.52 10.69
CA GLY A 77 18.81 5.96 9.37
C GLY A 77 17.68 5.94 8.34
N PHE A 78 17.81 6.75 7.28
CA PHE A 78 16.87 6.83 6.15
C PHE A 78 16.54 5.45 5.55
N ARG A 79 17.58 4.63 5.30
CA ARG A 79 17.44 3.28 4.73
C ARG A 79 16.52 2.40 5.58
N GLN A 80 16.62 2.52 6.91
CA GLN A 80 15.83 1.72 7.84
C GLN A 80 14.37 2.17 7.87
N ILE A 81 14.11 3.49 7.77
CA ILE A 81 12.74 4.03 7.67
C ILE A 81 12.08 3.53 6.38
N MET A 82 12.80 3.61 5.25
CA MET A 82 12.26 3.15 3.97
C MET A 82 12.03 1.65 3.93
N ALA A 83 12.98 0.85 4.42
CA ALA A 83 12.80 -0.60 4.51
C ALA A 83 11.57 -0.97 5.34
N ASN A 84 11.38 -0.30 6.49
CA ASN A 84 10.20 -0.52 7.33
C ASN A 84 8.90 -0.11 6.63
N LEU A 85 8.87 1.03 5.93
CA LEU A 85 7.69 1.47 5.17
C LEU A 85 7.29 0.46 4.09
N VAL A 86 8.27 -0.05 3.33
CA VAL A 86 8.04 -1.08 2.30
C VAL A 86 7.58 -2.39 2.95
N LEU A 87 8.18 -2.81 4.06
CA LEU A 87 7.76 -4.02 4.79
C LEU A 87 6.31 -3.91 5.30
N TYR A 88 5.92 -2.77 5.89
CA TYR A 88 4.55 -2.58 6.35
C TYR A 88 3.55 -2.58 5.18
N ASP A 89 3.90 -1.94 4.08
CA ASP A 89 3.09 -1.95 2.87
C ASP A 89 2.93 -3.37 2.28
N LEU A 90 3.99 -4.18 2.28
CA LEU A 90 3.93 -5.58 1.85
C LEU A 90 3.03 -6.42 2.75
N ILE A 91 3.14 -6.27 4.08
CA ILE A 91 2.29 -6.99 5.05
C ILE A 91 0.81 -6.64 4.82
N VAL A 92 0.50 -5.34 4.67
CA VAL A 92 -0.86 -4.88 4.41
C VAL A 92 -1.36 -5.41 3.08
N PHE A 93 -0.54 -5.37 2.03
CA PHE A 93 -0.90 -5.86 0.70
C PHE A 93 -1.21 -7.36 0.71
N ILE A 94 -0.36 -8.17 1.35
CA ILE A 94 -0.60 -9.61 1.51
C ILE A 94 -1.91 -9.86 2.28
N GLY A 95 -2.15 -9.10 3.36
CA GLY A 95 -3.41 -9.18 4.10
C GLY A 95 -4.63 -8.89 3.24
N ILE A 96 -4.57 -7.83 2.41
CA ILE A 96 -5.63 -7.49 1.46
C ILE A 96 -5.86 -8.62 0.46
N LEU A 97 -4.79 -9.21 -0.08
CA LEU A 97 -4.91 -10.32 -1.04
C LEU A 97 -5.52 -11.56 -0.40
N ILE A 98 -5.13 -11.92 0.83
CA ILE A 98 -5.71 -13.04 1.57
C ILE A 98 -7.21 -12.82 1.80
N ILE A 99 -7.60 -11.63 2.27
CA ILE A 99 -9.02 -11.31 2.48
C ILE A 99 -9.78 -11.34 1.15
N SER A 100 -9.21 -10.75 0.10
CA SER A 100 -9.82 -10.74 -1.24
C SER A 100 -9.99 -12.15 -1.81
N PHE A 101 -9.05 -13.05 -1.51
CA PHE A 101 -9.13 -14.45 -1.90
C PHE A 101 -10.21 -15.21 -1.13
N LEU A 102 -10.27 -15.04 0.20
CA LEU A 102 -11.28 -15.69 1.05
C LEU A 102 -12.70 -15.20 0.75
N CYS A 103 -12.87 -13.92 0.43
CA CYS A 103 -14.16 -13.30 0.16
C CYS A 103 -14.45 -13.15 -1.35
N LYS A 104 -13.71 -13.85 -2.21
CA LYS A 104 -13.71 -13.61 -3.66
C LYS A 104 -15.12 -13.64 -4.27
N ASP A 105 -15.91 -14.67 -3.99
CA ASP A 105 -17.22 -14.85 -4.63
C ASP A 105 -18.21 -13.75 -4.20
N PHE A 106 -18.20 -13.40 -2.92
CA PHE A 106 -19.00 -12.29 -2.40
C PHE A 106 -18.59 -10.94 -3.02
N LEU A 107 -17.27 -10.67 -3.04
CA LEU A 107 -16.72 -9.44 -3.60
C LEU A 107 -16.99 -9.31 -5.10
N LEU A 108 -16.92 -10.42 -5.84
CA LEU A 108 -17.23 -10.44 -7.26
C LEU A 108 -18.69 -10.04 -7.51
N ILE A 109 -19.64 -10.66 -6.79
CA ILE A 109 -21.08 -10.35 -6.90
C ILE A 109 -21.36 -8.89 -6.54
N ALA A 110 -20.82 -8.42 -5.41
CA ALA A 110 -21.00 -7.05 -4.95
C ALA A 110 -20.44 -6.03 -5.97
N LEU A 111 -19.26 -6.31 -6.52
CA LEU A 111 -18.60 -5.44 -7.50
C LEU A 111 -19.36 -5.42 -8.84
N THR A 112 -19.85 -6.56 -9.33
CA THR A 112 -20.65 -6.61 -10.55
C THR A 112 -21.97 -5.86 -10.40
N ASN A 113 -22.63 -5.95 -9.24
CA ASN A 113 -23.86 -5.22 -8.97
C ASN A 113 -23.61 -3.71 -8.93
N LEU A 114 -22.53 -3.27 -8.29
CA LEU A 114 -22.11 -1.86 -8.29
C LEU A 114 -21.83 -1.32 -9.69
N LEU A 115 -21.13 -2.08 -10.53
CA LEU A 115 -20.84 -1.71 -11.91
C LEU A 115 -22.09 -1.65 -12.79
N GLN A 116 -23.10 -2.48 -12.51
CA GLN A 116 -24.39 -2.44 -13.21
C GLN A 116 -25.26 -1.25 -12.77
N ILE A 117 -25.23 -0.87 -11.49
CA ILE A 117 -25.94 0.31 -10.98
C ILE A 117 -25.42 1.59 -11.66
N GLY A 118 -24.11 1.69 -11.93
CA GLY A 118 -23.53 2.83 -12.65
C GLY A 118 -23.84 2.90 -14.15
N LYS A 119 -24.54 1.90 -14.72
CA LYS A 119 -24.98 1.91 -16.13
C LYS A 119 -26.39 2.48 -16.32
N TYR A 120 -27.10 2.82 -15.24
CA TYR A 120 -28.43 3.43 -15.26
C TYR A 120 -28.40 4.85 -14.70
#